data_AF-A0A386H478-F1
#
_entry.id   AF-A0A386H478-F1
#
_cell.length_a   1.000
_cell.length_b   1.000
_cell.length_c   1.000
_cell.angle_alpha   90.00
_cell.angle_beta   90.00
_cell.angle_gamma   90.00
#
_symmetry.space_group_name_H-M   'P 1'
#
loop_
_entity.id
_entity.type
_entity.pdbx_description
1 polymer ?
#
loop_
_entity_poly.entity_id
_entity_poly.type
_entity_poly.pdbx_seq_one_letter_code
_entity_poly.pdbx_strand_id
1 'polypeptide(L)'
;MSTVSIVKTNGNTEKDIDIAVRKSVEMIGGLKDIIKPQNMVLINPNLVAPGKDRLSGAVTRYEVCKAIADIVKELGAEPVIAESSAAGVDTEKVIEFAGYDKLREKGYKVVDLKRSARQKIECKNGMIVQALESWELVAKADVIISVPVMKTHDQTEVTLGIKNLKGLIHDSQKKKFHQLGVMQGVVDINQCLKPKLTIVDGIVGQEGLGPIFGNPVKLGLIIASKDPVAADSVGSAIMGYDPKDIKITKIAYERGLGEINLDKIDIKGESIEDVKHRFKRASETELEGVPPFTKIEDAAACTGCKNTLISAIMDMKNDHIEHLLEGKTIVLGPVSEEKIPKDIKKEDLILLGKCTKHLEKYGTHVMGCPPNNIWVVNAIAGDRAKVARRYATEEDAND
;
A
#
# COMPACT_ATOMS: atom_id res chain seq x y z
N MET A 1 18.51 2.87 18.49
CA MET A 1 17.10 2.57 18.79
C MET A 1 16.27 3.42 17.85
N SER A 2 15.25 2.87 17.21
CA SER A 2 14.38 3.62 16.30
C SER A 2 13.41 4.48 17.11
N THR A 3 13.16 5.72 16.67
CA THR A 3 12.24 6.64 17.35
C THR A 3 11.03 6.91 16.48
N VAL A 4 9.84 6.88 17.07
CA VAL A 4 8.58 7.21 16.38
C VAL A 4 7.83 8.25 17.20
N SER A 5 7.46 9.37 16.60
CA SER A 5 6.56 10.34 17.23
C SER A 5 5.11 10.06 16.86
N ILE A 6 4.18 10.21 17.80
CA ILE A 6 2.74 10.19 17.59
C ILE A 6 2.18 11.53 18.12
N VAL A 7 1.60 12.34 17.24
CA VAL A 7 1.12 13.69 17.58
C VAL A 7 -0.32 13.88 17.13
N LYS A 8 -1.18 14.33 18.05
CA LYS A 8 -2.54 14.79 17.72
C LYS A 8 -2.52 16.17 17.06
N THR A 9 -3.36 16.37 16.06
CA THR A 9 -3.69 17.69 15.53
C THR A 9 -4.72 18.36 16.45
N ASN A 10 -4.56 19.66 16.71
CA ASN A 10 -5.52 20.44 17.50
C ASN A 10 -6.78 20.85 16.71
N GLY A 11 -6.87 20.40 15.46
CA GLY A 11 -7.89 20.80 14.51
C GLY A 11 -7.57 20.26 13.11
N ASN A 12 -8.30 20.77 12.11
CA ASN A 12 -8.20 20.34 10.72
C ASN A 12 -7.75 21.47 9.77
N THR A 13 -7.33 22.61 10.31
CA THR A 13 -6.85 23.75 9.52
C THR A 13 -5.42 23.52 9.04
N GLU A 14 -5.00 24.25 7.99
CA GLU A 14 -3.60 24.21 7.51
C GLU A 14 -2.60 24.52 8.64
N LYS A 15 -2.94 25.48 9.52
CA LYS A 15 -2.11 25.88 10.66
C LYS A 15 -1.98 24.76 11.71
N ASP A 16 -3.08 24.09 12.05
CA ASP A 16 -3.06 23.02 13.05
C ASP A 16 -2.23 21.82 12.56
N ILE A 17 -2.32 21.53 11.25
CA ILE A 17 -1.58 20.45 10.60
C ILE A 17 -0.08 20.80 10.55
N ASP A 18 0.29 22.02 10.18
CA ASP A 18 1.69 22.48 10.19
C ASP A 18 2.33 22.33 11.58
N ILE A 19 1.64 22.78 12.64
CA ILE A 19 2.10 22.65 14.02
C ILE A 19 2.33 21.17 14.38
N ALA A 20 1.38 20.28 14.04
CA ALA A 20 1.50 18.86 14.35
C ALA A 20 2.64 18.17 13.59
N VAL A 21 2.84 18.51 12.30
CA VAL A 21 3.95 17.98 11.48
C VAL A 21 5.29 18.44 12.06
N ARG A 22 5.44 19.73 12.36
CA ARG A 22 6.68 20.27 12.95
C ARG A 22 7.00 19.64 14.29
N LYS A 23 6.00 19.51 15.17
CA LYS A 23 6.14 18.85 16.47
C LYS A 23 6.56 17.39 16.33
N SER A 24 5.96 16.67 15.37
CA SER A 24 6.34 15.27 15.09
C SER A 24 7.80 15.16 14.64
N VAL A 25 8.21 16.04 13.72
CA VAL A 25 9.60 16.11 13.23
C VAL A 25 10.58 16.46 14.35
N GLU A 26 10.25 17.42 15.22
CA GLU A 26 11.08 17.80 16.36
C GLU A 26 11.28 16.62 17.33
N MET A 27 10.21 15.88 17.64
CA MET A 27 10.24 14.73 18.56
C MET A 27 11.14 13.59 18.10
N ILE A 28 11.41 13.46 16.79
CA ILE A 28 12.36 12.49 16.23
C ILE A 28 13.76 13.10 15.96
N GLY A 29 14.05 14.26 16.53
CA GLY A 29 15.36 14.93 16.47
C GLY A 29 15.56 15.88 15.29
N GLY A 30 14.49 16.29 14.60
CA GLY A 30 14.57 17.17 13.43
C GLY A 30 15.13 16.48 12.19
N LEU A 31 15.39 17.26 11.13
CA LEU A 31 15.81 16.72 9.81
C LEU A 31 17.22 17.14 9.36
N LYS A 32 17.97 17.92 10.16
CA LYS A 32 19.30 18.45 9.77
C LYS A 32 20.36 17.36 9.56
N ASP A 33 20.16 16.19 10.14
CA ASP A 33 21.02 15.03 9.97
C ASP A 33 20.82 14.35 8.60
N ILE A 34 19.59 14.38 8.06
CA ILE A 34 19.25 13.72 6.80
C ILE A 34 19.08 14.66 5.60
N ILE A 35 18.82 15.96 5.82
CA ILE A 35 18.68 16.97 4.77
C ILE A 35 19.78 18.02 4.93
N LYS A 36 20.50 18.28 3.83
CA LYS A 36 21.51 19.33 3.70
C LYS A 36 21.02 20.43 2.76
N PRO A 37 21.52 21.67 2.87
CA PRO A 37 21.23 22.72 1.90
C PRO A 37 21.49 22.24 0.47
N GLN A 38 20.67 22.71 -0.47
CA GLN A 38 20.68 22.35 -1.90
C GLN A 38 20.30 20.90 -2.21
N ASN A 39 20.03 20.04 -1.23
CA ASN A 39 19.48 18.72 -1.54
C ASN A 39 18.14 18.84 -2.26
N MET A 40 17.94 18.02 -3.29
CA MET A 40 16.62 17.78 -3.83
C MET A 40 15.91 16.75 -2.96
N VAL A 41 14.88 17.20 -2.23
CA VAL A 41 14.07 16.36 -1.34
C VAL A 41 12.77 16.00 -2.04
N LEU A 42 12.65 14.75 -2.44
CA LEU A 42 11.42 14.20 -3.01
C LEU A 42 10.45 13.86 -1.88
N ILE A 43 9.30 14.53 -1.86
CA ILE A 43 8.18 14.29 -0.95
C ILE A 43 7.15 13.45 -1.71
N ASN A 44 6.94 12.21 -1.27
CA ASN A 44 6.11 11.23 -1.94
C ASN A 44 4.76 11.03 -1.22
N PRO A 45 3.70 11.79 -1.58
CA PRO A 45 2.36 11.58 -1.04
C PRO A 45 1.72 10.28 -1.56
N ASN A 46 0.67 9.82 -0.90
CA ASN A 46 -0.20 8.78 -1.45
C ASN A 46 -1.30 9.40 -2.32
N LEU A 47 -1.14 9.37 -3.66
CA LEU A 47 -2.15 9.84 -4.61
C LEU A 47 -2.67 8.68 -5.48
N VAL A 48 -3.24 7.64 -4.84
CA VAL A 48 -3.60 6.38 -5.52
C VAL A 48 -4.62 6.57 -6.64
N ALA A 49 -5.75 7.23 -6.37
CA ALA A 49 -6.87 7.50 -7.26
C ALA A 49 -7.85 8.43 -6.53
N PRO A 50 -8.80 9.08 -7.23
CA PRO A 50 -9.86 9.84 -6.57
C PRO A 50 -10.73 8.91 -5.70
N GLY A 51 -10.93 9.31 -4.44
CA GLY A 51 -11.88 8.66 -3.54
C GLY A 51 -13.29 9.25 -3.67
N LYS A 52 -14.18 8.93 -2.71
CA LYS A 52 -15.54 9.51 -2.66
C LYS A 52 -15.50 11.04 -2.53
N ASP A 53 -14.59 11.54 -1.71
CA ASP A 53 -14.26 12.95 -1.55
C ASP A 53 -12.79 13.08 -1.09
N ARG A 54 -12.25 14.31 -1.08
CA ARG A 54 -10.84 14.58 -0.75
C ARG A 54 -10.44 14.11 0.66
N LEU A 55 -11.39 14.07 1.60
CA LEU A 55 -11.19 13.68 3.00
C LEU A 55 -11.68 12.25 3.28
N SER A 56 -11.84 11.42 2.26
CA SER A 56 -12.22 10.00 2.38
C SER A 56 -11.13 9.08 2.96
N GLY A 57 -9.92 9.62 3.21
CA GLY A 57 -8.73 8.84 3.58
C GLY A 57 -8.14 8.03 2.41
N ALA A 58 -8.55 8.29 1.17
CA ALA A 58 -7.99 7.64 -0.01
C ALA A 58 -6.64 8.25 -0.42
N VAL A 59 -6.44 9.56 -0.23
CA VAL A 59 -5.23 10.29 -0.64
C VAL A 59 -4.69 11.16 0.49
N THR A 60 -3.38 11.39 0.49
CA THR A 60 -2.71 12.25 1.48
C THR A 60 -3.23 13.68 1.37
N ARG A 61 -3.42 14.34 2.52
CA ARG A 61 -3.77 15.76 2.55
C ARG A 61 -2.58 16.61 2.09
N TYR A 62 -2.81 17.51 1.13
CA TYR A 62 -1.77 18.41 0.64
C TYR A 62 -1.18 19.28 1.76
N GLU A 63 -1.96 19.57 2.80
CA GLU A 63 -1.54 20.35 3.96
C GLU A 63 -0.35 19.72 4.68
N VAL A 64 -0.29 18.38 4.77
CA VAL A 64 0.84 17.64 5.35
C VAL A 64 2.08 17.81 4.49
N CYS A 65 1.95 17.62 3.17
CA CYS A 65 3.07 17.76 2.23
C CYS A 65 3.58 19.20 2.15
N LYS A 66 2.68 20.19 2.27
CA LYS A 66 3.06 21.60 2.32
C LYS A 66 3.90 21.89 3.56
N ALA A 67 3.46 21.46 4.75
CA ALA A 67 4.24 21.64 5.98
C ALA A 67 5.64 21.01 5.89
N ILE A 68 5.75 19.81 5.31
CA ILE A 68 7.04 19.16 5.05
C ILE A 68 7.88 20.00 4.07
N ALA A 69 7.28 20.46 2.97
CA ALA A 69 7.98 21.30 1.99
C ALA A 69 8.48 22.62 2.59
N ASP A 70 7.72 23.22 3.52
CA ASP A 70 8.12 24.44 4.23
C ASP A 70 9.34 24.18 5.13
N ILE A 71 9.34 23.08 5.91
CA ILE A 71 10.50 22.66 6.70
C ILE A 71 11.73 22.42 5.80
N VAL A 72 11.55 21.79 4.64
CA VAL A 72 12.64 21.54 3.68
C VAL A 72 13.23 22.86 3.15
N LYS A 73 12.38 23.84 2.78
CA LYS A 73 12.82 25.16 2.33
C LYS A 73 13.58 25.92 3.42
N GLU A 74 13.12 25.85 4.67
CA GLU A 74 13.79 26.46 5.82
C GLU A 74 15.18 25.89 6.08
N LEU A 75 15.43 24.64 5.69
CA LEU A 75 16.74 23.99 5.73
C LEU A 75 17.63 24.34 4.53
N GLY A 76 17.15 25.18 3.60
CA GLY A 76 17.87 25.59 2.39
C GLY A 76 17.89 24.52 1.29
N ALA A 77 17.00 23.53 1.34
CA ALA A 77 16.88 22.46 0.35
C ALA A 77 15.70 22.69 -0.61
N GLU A 78 15.64 21.96 -1.72
CA GLU A 78 14.57 22.05 -2.73
C GLU A 78 13.52 20.95 -2.49
N PRO A 79 12.29 21.27 -2.05
CA PRO A 79 11.23 20.28 -1.97
C PRO A 79 10.60 20.04 -3.35
N VAL A 80 10.42 18.77 -3.69
CA VAL A 80 9.69 18.33 -4.88
C VAL A 80 8.62 17.34 -4.46
N ILE A 81 7.34 17.72 -4.59
CA ILE A 81 6.22 16.81 -4.33
C ILE A 81 5.97 16.01 -5.60
N ALA A 82 6.12 14.70 -5.55
CA ALA A 82 6.02 13.86 -6.74
C ALA A 82 5.42 12.49 -6.45
N GLU A 83 4.53 12.05 -7.34
CA GLU A 83 3.85 10.76 -7.25
C GLU A 83 3.43 10.28 -8.65
N SER A 84 3.23 8.96 -8.78
CA SER A 84 2.49 8.38 -9.90
C SER A 84 1.35 7.53 -9.36
N SER A 85 0.11 7.93 -9.67
CA SER A 85 -1.11 7.25 -9.23
C SER A 85 -1.16 5.77 -9.66
N ALA A 86 -2.17 5.05 -9.18
CA ALA A 86 -2.39 3.64 -9.54
C ALA A 86 -2.28 3.40 -11.05
N ALA A 87 -1.92 2.17 -11.41
CA ALA A 87 -1.64 1.85 -12.80
C ALA A 87 -2.88 2.11 -13.68
N GLY A 88 -2.73 2.88 -14.76
CA GLY A 88 -3.85 3.30 -15.61
C GLY A 88 -4.68 4.50 -15.10
N VAL A 89 -4.43 5.00 -13.89
CA VAL A 89 -5.06 6.24 -13.38
C VAL A 89 -4.28 7.47 -13.86
N ASP A 90 -5.01 8.48 -14.34
CA ASP A 90 -4.47 9.80 -14.69
C ASP A 90 -4.08 10.56 -13.42
N THR A 91 -2.77 10.79 -13.24
CA THR A 91 -2.22 11.35 -12.00
C THR A 91 -2.55 12.84 -11.85
N GLU A 92 -2.67 13.60 -12.95
CA GLU A 92 -3.05 15.01 -12.88
C GLU A 92 -4.49 15.19 -12.36
N LYS A 93 -5.41 14.30 -12.74
CA LYS A 93 -6.76 14.29 -12.17
C LYS A 93 -6.77 14.03 -10.68
N VAL A 94 -5.86 13.19 -10.17
CA VAL A 94 -5.74 12.95 -8.73
C VAL A 94 -5.14 14.16 -8.01
N ILE A 95 -4.15 14.83 -8.63
CA ILE A 95 -3.56 16.08 -8.12
C ILE A 95 -4.63 17.16 -7.96
N GLU A 96 -5.46 17.37 -8.99
CA GLU A 96 -6.58 18.32 -8.95
C GLU A 96 -7.63 17.93 -7.89
N PHE A 97 -8.09 16.67 -7.90
CA PHE A 97 -9.03 16.15 -6.90
C PHE A 97 -8.53 16.34 -5.47
N ALA A 98 -7.24 16.08 -5.24
CA ALA A 98 -6.59 16.17 -3.94
C ALA A 98 -6.23 17.62 -3.54
N GLY A 99 -6.44 18.60 -4.42
CA GLY A 99 -6.16 20.02 -4.19
C GLY A 99 -4.66 20.39 -4.20
N TYR A 100 -3.80 19.53 -4.76
CA TYR A 100 -2.37 19.79 -4.87
C TYR A 100 -2.02 20.78 -5.98
N ASP A 101 -2.90 20.96 -6.96
CA ASP A 101 -2.86 22.02 -7.97
C ASP A 101 -2.73 23.42 -7.34
N LYS A 102 -3.42 23.67 -6.22
CA LYS A 102 -3.33 24.92 -5.43
C LYS A 102 -1.93 25.17 -4.87
N LEU A 103 -1.14 24.12 -4.66
CA LEU A 103 0.25 24.30 -4.24
C LEU A 103 1.12 24.79 -5.39
N ARG A 104 0.81 24.42 -6.65
CA ARG A 104 1.53 24.95 -7.82
C ARG A 104 1.33 26.46 -7.95
N GLU A 105 0.10 26.94 -7.73
CA GLU A 105 -0.22 28.38 -7.72
C GLU A 105 0.56 29.15 -6.64
N LYS A 106 0.87 28.49 -5.52
CA LYS A 106 1.70 29.03 -4.43
C LYS A 106 3.20 28.82 -4.65
N GLY A 107 3.63 28.38 -5.83
CA GLY A 107 5.04 28.22 -6.19
C GLY A 107 5.72 26.94 -5.66
N TYR A 108 4.95 25.93 -5.23
CA TYR A 108 5.52 24.62 -4.91
C TYR A 108 5.59 23.74 -6.15
N LYS A 109 6.64 22.92 -6.23
CA LYS A 109 6.84 21.97 -7.33
C LYS A 109 6.06 20.69 -7.06
N VAL A 110 4.93 20.52 -7.74
CA VAL A 110 4.10 19.30 -7.70
C VAL A 110 4.15 18.62 -9.06
N VAL A 111 4.64 17.40 -9.12
CA VAL A 111 4.98 16.69 -10.37
C VAL A 111 4.18 15.40 -10.50
N ASP A 112 3.47 15.25 -11.63
CA ASP A 112 3.05 13.95 -12.13
C ASP A 112 4.28 13.21 -12.69
N LEU A 113 4.71 12.17 -11.96
CA LEU A 113 5.85 11.38 -12.38
C LEU A 113 5.60 10.68 -13.73
N LYS A 114 4.37 10.31 -14.08
CA LYS A 114 4.07 9.63 -15.35
C LYS A 114 4.41 10.48 -16.59
N ARG A 115 4.51 11.81 -16.43
CA ARG A 115 4.93 12.77 -17.47
C ARG A 115 6.44 13.07 -17.47
N SER A 116 7.19 12.52 -16.51
CA SER A 116 8.63 12.73 -16.40
C SER A 116 9.42 11.76 -17.28
N ALA A 117 10.66 12.11 -17.60
CA ALA A 117 11.59 11.22 -18.29
C ALA A 117 11.82 9.94 -17.47
N ARG A 118 11.75 8.78 -18.13
CA ARG A 118 11.94 7.48 -17.50
C ARG A 118 13.42 7.22 -17.22
N GLN A 119 13.72 6.56 -16.12
CA GLN A 119 15.06 6.09 -15.78
C GLN A 119 15.00 4.74 -15.07
N LYS A 120 15.92 3.83 -15.42
CA LYS A 120 16.15 2.62 -14.63
C LYS A 120 17.06 2.92 -13.45
N ILE A 121 16.67 2.50 -12.25
CA ILE A 121 17.47 2.62 -11.02
C ILE A 121 17.92 1.22 -10.62
N GLU A 122 19.23 0.98 -10.57
CA GLU A 122 19.78 -0.34 -10.22
C GLU A 122 19.44 -0.71 -8.77
N CYS A 123 18.98 -1.94 -8.58
CA CYS A 123 18.65 -2.51 -7.27
C CYS A 123 19.48 -3.78 -7.04
N LYS A 124 20.76 -3.61 -6.72
CA LYS A 124 21.73 -4.72 -6.59
C LYS A 124 21.32 -5.81 -5.60
N ASN A 125 20.52 -5.47 -4.60
CA ASN A 125 20.06 -6.39 -3.56
C ASN A 125 18.56 -6.71 -3.64
N GLY A 126 17.92 -6.44 -4.78
CA GLY A 126 16.51 -6.77 -4.97
C GLY A 126 16.30 -8.28 -5.10
N MET A 127 15.25 -8.80 -4.48
CA MET A 127 14.93 -10.23 -4.51
C MET A 127 14.11 -10.63 -5.74
N ILE A 128 13.20 -9.75 -6.18
CA ILE A 128 12.28 -9.97 -7.29
C ILE A 128 12.71 -9.19 -8.53
N VAL A 129 13.27 -8.00 -8.35
CA VAL A 129 13.78 -7.17 -9.46
C VAL A 129 15.19 -6.66 -9.19
N GLN A 130 16.04 -6.71 -10.22
CA GLN A 130 17.41 -6.17 -10.17
C GLN A 130 17.51 -4.69 -10.55
N ALA A 131 16.41 -4.10 -11.04
CA ALA A 131 16.30 -2.68 -11.34
C ALA A 131 14.84 -2.22 -11.20
N LEU A 132 14.66 -0.99 -10.74
CA LEU A 132 13.37 -0.31 -10.76
C LEU A 132 13.19 0.44 -12.08
N GLU A 133 12.04 0.28 -12.72
CA GLU A 133 11.60 1.14 -13.80
C GLU A 133 10.96 2.37 -13.15
N SER A 134 11.64 3.51 -13.17
CA SER A 134 11.25 4.73 -12.46
C SER A 134 11.45 5.96 -13.36
N TRP A 135 11.72 7.12 -12.77
CA TRP A 135 11.91 8.40 -13.45
C TRP A 135 13.20 9.07 -13.05
N GLU A 136 13.73 9.91 -13.93
CA GLU A 136 14.96 10.66 -13.64
C GLU A 136 14.84 11.50 -12.38
N LEU A 137 13.66 12.05 -12.12
CA LEU A 137 13.38 12.85 -10.93
C LEU A 137 13.55 12.04 -9.64
N VAL A 138 13.17 10.76 -9.64
CA VAL A 138 13.36 9.85 -8.50
C VAL A 138 14.82 9.49 -8.34
N ALA A 139 15.51 9.19 -9.46
CA ALA A 139 16.92 8.81 -9.45
C ALA A 139 17.86 9.95 -9.00
N LYS A 140 17.47 11.20 -9.27
CA LYS A 140 18.23 12.41 -8.90
C LYS A 140 17.97 12.87 -7.46
N ALA A 141 16.98 12.32 -6.76
CA ALA A 141 16.63 12.77 -5.41
C ALA A 141 17.72 12.39 -4.40
N ASP A 142 18.21 13.38 -3.65
CA ASP A 142 19.18 13.16 -2.57
C ASP A 142 18.50 12.52 -1.35
N VAL A 143 17.24 12.92 -1.11
CA VAL A 143 16.44 12.49 0.03
C VAL A 143 15.03 12.17 -0.46
N ILE A 144 14.49 11.02 -0.04
CA ILE A 144 13.10 10.63 -0.28
C ILE A 144 12.37 10.59 1.06
N ILE A 145 11.23 11.30 1.14
CA ILE A 145 10.29 11.30 2.26
C ILE A 145 8.99 10.64 1.81
N SER A 146 8.59 9.55 2.46
CA SER A 146 7.31 8.88 2.21
C SER A 146 6.21 9.51 3.07
N VAL A 147 5.09 9.91 2.46
CA VAL A 147 3.97 10.58 3.16
C VAL A 147 2.65 9.83 2.93
N PRO A 148 2.50 8.62 3.48
CA PRO A 148 1.33 7.77 3.25
C PRO A 148 0.10 8.22 4.04
N VAL A 149 -1.08 7.73 3.64
CA VAL A 149 -2.27 7.74 4.50
C VAL A 149 -2.29 6.52 5.42
N MET A 150 -2.75 6.69 6.66
CA MET A 150 -3.09 5.59 7.56
C MET A 150 -4.34 4.85 7.08
N LYS A 151 -4.18 3.84 6.23
CA LYS A 151 -5.31 3.10 5.66
C LYS A 151 -5.06 1.62 5.46
N THR A 152 -6.16 0.88 5.43
CA THR A 152 -6.23 -0.53 5.04
C THR A 152 -5.92 -0.74 3.56
N HIS A 153 -5.59 -1.97 3.20
CA HIS A 153 -5.38 -2.40 1.81
C HIS A 153 -5.80 -3.87 1.65
N ASP A 154 -6.59 -4.14 0.61
CA ASP A 154 -7.07 -5.46 0.20
C ASP A 154 -6.00 -6.49 -0.22
N GLN A 155 -4.72 -6.13 -0.28
CA GLN A 155 -3.62 -7.04 -0.60
C GLN A 155 -2.59 -7.06 0.52
N THR A 156 -2.13 -5.90 0.95
CA THR A 156 -1.03 -5.75 1.92
C THR A 156 -1.48 -5.54 3.37
N GLU A 157 -2.78 -5.70 3.64
CA GLU A 157 -3.49 -5.35 4.90
C GLU A 157 -3.53 -3.86 5.20
N VAL A 158 -2.39 -3.17 5.06
CA VAL A 158 -2.24 -1.73 5.27
C VAL A 158 -1.48 -1.09 4.11
N THR A 159 -1.65 0.23 3.94
CA THR A 159 -0.84 1.04 3.03
C THR A 159 0.43 1.50 3.75
N LEU A 160 0.35 2.55 4.58
CA LEU A 160 1.48 3.08 5.34
C LEU A 160 2.76 3.31 4.47
N GLY A 161 3.91 3.47 5.09
CA GLY A 161 5.14 3.98 4.48
C GLY A 161 5.78 3.03 3.49
N ILE A 162 5.84 1.74 3.82
CA ILE A 162 6.53 0.73 3.00
C ILE A 162 5.80 0.56 1.66
N LYS A 163 4.47 0.45 1.67
CA LYS A 163 3.69 0.25 0.43
C LYS A 163 3.65 1.49 -0.45
N ASN A 164 3.73 2.68 0.16
CA ASN A 164 3.51 3.96 -0.53
C ASN A 164 4.51 4.20 -1.66
N LEU A 165 5.76 3.76 -1.50
CA LEU A 165 6.81 3.93 -2.53
C LEU A 165 6.51 3.21 -3.86
N LYS A 166 5.47 2.38 -3.94
CA LYS A 166 4.98 1.86 -5.23
C LYS A 166 4.58 2.99 -6.18
N GLY A 167 4.27 4.18 -5.67
CA GLY A 167 4.08 5.41 -6.43
C GLY A 167 5.33 6.00 -7.09
N LEU A 168 6.51 5.45 -6.81
CA LEU A 168 7.79 5.85 -7.41
C LEU A 168 8.30 4.90 -8.50
N ILE A 169 7.46 3.99 -8.99
CA ILE A 169 7.80 3.11 -10.11
C ILE A 169 6.75 3.19 -11.24
N HIS A 170 7.19 2.91 -12.46
CA HIS A 170 6.37 2.97 -13.66
C HIS A 170 5.24 1.93 -13.67
N ASP A 171 4.15 2.24 -14.36
CA ASP A 171 2.95 1.41 -14.41
C ASP A 171 3.23 -0.02 -14.89
N SER A 172 4.12 -0.21 -15.88
CA SER A 172 4.56 -1.56 -16.33
C SER A 172 5.09 -2.40 -15.17
N GLN A 173 5.98 -1.85 -14.34
CA GLN A 173 6.56 -2.57 -13.22
C GLN A 173 5.57 -2.71 -12.05
N LYS A 174 4.72 -1.70 -11.79
CA LYS A 174 3.61 -1.81 -10.84
C LYS A 174 2.75 -3.03 -11.13
N LYS A 175 2.47 -3.28 -12.42
CA LYS A 175 1.69 -4.42 -12.92
C LYS A 175 2.47 -5.72 -12.82
N LYS A 176 3.74 -5.72 -13.26
CA LYS A 176 4.65 -6.88 -13.19
C LYS A 176 4.80 -7.44 -11.77
N PHE A 177 4.80 -6.58 -10.74
CA PHE A 177 4.86 -7.02 -9.34
C PHE A 177 3.68 -7.90 -8.93
N HIS A 178 2.49 -7.69 -9.52
CA HIS A 178 1.36 -8.58 -9.28
C HIS A 178 1.57 -9.96 -9.87
N GLN A 179 2.51 -10.18 -10.79
CA GLN A 179 2.84 -11.51 -11.32
C GLN A 179 3.99 -12.15 -10.55
N LEU A 180 5.00 -11.34 -10.19
CA LEU A 180 6.24 -11.85 -9.59
C LEU A 180 6.18 -12.00 -8.06
N GLY A 181 5.27 -11.31 -7.39
CA GLY A 181 5.16 -11.31 -5.93
C GLY A 181 5.18 -9.90 -5.37
N VAL A 182 3.99 -9.34 -5.15
CA VAL A 182 3.82 -7.93 -4.77
C VAL A 182 4.48 -7.58 -3.44
N MET A 183 4.44 -8.48 -2.46
CA MET A 183 4.99 -8.23 -1.12
C MET A 183 6.49 -7.99 -1.18
N GLN A 184 7.23 -8.89 -1.83
CA GLN A 184 8.69 -8.84 -1.94
C GLN A 184 9.11 -7.70 -2.86
N GLY A 185 8.39 -7.48 -3.97
CA GLY A 185 8.65 -6.35 -4.86
C GLY A 185 8.50 -5.00 -4.17
N VAL A 186 7.48 -4.83 -3.31
CA VAL A 186 7.31 -3.60 -2.51
C VAL A 186 8.52 -3.38 -1.59
N VAL A 187 9.03 -4.43 -0.96
CA VAL A 187 10.22 -4.32 -0.10
C VAL A 187 11.49 -4.07 -0.93
N ASP A 188 11.60 -4.62 -2.15
CA ASP A 188 12.69 -4.28 -3.08
C ASP A 188 12.73 -2.78 -3.38
N ILE A 189 11.58 -2.13 -3.56
CA ILE A 189 11.53 -0.66 -3.76
C ILE A 189 12.14 0.07 -2.56
N ASN A 190 11.77 -0.32 -1.34
CA ASN A 190 12.28 0.31 -0.12
C ASN A 190 13.80 0.11 0.03
N GLN A 191 14.29 -1.08 -0.29
CA GLN A 191 15.72 -1.42 -0.23
C GLN A 191 16.53 -0.68 -1.30
N CYS A 192 15.93 -0.43 -2.47
CA CYS A 192 16.53 0.32 -3.57
C CYS A 192 16.57 1.84 -3.28
N LEU A 193 15.39 2.43 -3.00
CA LEU A 193 15.21 3.87 -2.88
C LEU A 193 15.60 4.43 -1.50
N LYS A 194 15.58 3.59 -0.45
CA LYS A 194 16.03 3.91 0.91
C LYS A 194 15.45 5.24 1.45
N PRO A 195 14.11 5.34 1.60
CA PRO A 195 13.49 6.55 2.15
C PRO A 195 14.13 6.91 3.50
N LYS A 196 14.34 8.20 3.73
CA LYS A 196 15.01 8.70 4.94
C LYS A 196 14.03 9.12 6.03
N LEU A 197 12.76 9.25 5.67
CA LEU A 197 11.71 9.68 6.57
C LEU A 197 10.36 9.16 6.07
N THR A 198 9.54 8.67 6.99
CA THR A 198 8.12 8.38 6.78
C THR A 198 7.31 9.29 7.69
N ILE A 199 6.37 10.04 7.12
CA ILE A 199 5.37 10.84 7.87
C ILE A 199 3.98 10.34 7.48
N VAL A 200 3.32 9.58 8.35
CA VAL A 200 1.98 9.04 8.11
C VAL A 200 0.94 10.13 8.39
N ASP A 201 0.15 10.45 7.38
CA ASP A 201 -1.09 11.21 7.49
C ASP A 201 -2.19 10.31 8.07
N GLY A 202 -2.38 10.42 9.38
CA GLY A 202 -3.47 9.79 10.12
C GLY A 202 -4.56 10.80 10.49
N ILE A 203 -4.66 11.96 9.84
CA ILE A 203 -5.68 12.96 10.20
C ILE A 203 -7.06 12.37 9.89
N VAL A 204 -7.23 11.89 8.66
CA VAL A 204 -8.33 11.03 8.25
C VAL A 204 -7.76 9.79 7.56
N GLY A 205 -7.80 8.67 8.27
CA GLY A 205 -7.44 7.37 7.74
C GLY A 205 -8.60 6.72 6.96
N GLN A 206 -8.39 5.48 6.49
CA GLN A 206 -9.43 4.72 5.80
C GLN A 206 -9.43 3.22 6.18
N GLU A 207 -10.58 2.71 6.60
CA GLU A 207 -10.80 1.32 6.99
C GLU A 207 -11.67 0.53 6.00
N GLY A 208 -11.67 -0.79 6.10
CA GLY A 208 -12.45 -1.68 5.26
C GLY A 208 -11.80 -1.87 3.89
N LEU A 209 -12.52 -1.52 2.83
CA LEU A 209 -12.19 -1.87 1.46
C LEU A 209 -11.20 -0.89 0.80
N GLY A 210 -10.08 -0.67 1.49
CA GLY A 210 -8.95 0.08 0.94
C GLY A 210 -8.29 -0.64 -0.23
N PRO A 211 -7.58 0.08 -1.12
CA PRO A 211 -7.00 1.40 -0.84
C PRO A 211 -7.83 2.61 -1.28
N ILE A 212 -9.04 2.43 -1.83
CA ILE A 212 -9.89 3.51 -2.37
C ILE A 212 -11.29 3.49 -1.77
N PHE A 213 -11.93 2.31 -1.71
CA PHE A 213 -13.36 2.15 -1.44
C PHE A 213 -13.70 1.95 0.05
N GLY A 214 -12.76 2.25 0.94
CA GLY A 214 -12.97 2.14 2.37
C GLY A 214 -13.77 3.30 2.98
N ASN A 215 -14.02 3.22 4.28
CA ASN A 215 -14.71 4.23 5.07
C ASN A 215 -13.70 5.15 5.79
N PRO A 216 -13.94 6.46 5.86
CA PRO A 216 -13.04 7.39 6.53
C PRO A 216 -13.04 7.19 8.05
N VAL A 217 -11.85 7.23 8.65
CA VAL A 217 -11.64 7.16 10.11
C VAL A 217 -10.94 8.43 10.57
N LYS A 218 -11.61 9.27 11.37
CA LYS A 218 -11.03 10.52 11.88
C LYS A 218 -10.21 10.24 13.14
N LEU A 219 -8.88 10.26 13.04
CA LEU A 219 -8.00 10.08 14.20
C LEU A 219 -7.30 11.39 14.61
N GLY A 220 -7.06 12.30 13.65
CA GLY A 220 -6.35 13.55 13.91
C GLY A 220 -4.89 13.31 14.29
N LEU A 221 -4.19 12.37 13.64
CA LEU A 221 -2.82 11.99 13.99
C LEU A 221 -1.82 12.32 12.89
N ILE A 222 -0.61 12.70 13.30
CA ILE A 222 0.61 12.62 12.49
C ILE A 222 1.57 11.66 13.18
N ILE A 223 2.13 10.72 12.41
CA ILE A 223 3.19 9.82 12.88
C ILE A 223 4.43 10.11 12.06
N ALA A 224 5.60 10.19 12.70
CA ALA A 224 6.85 10.39 11.98
C ALA A 224 7.96 9.46 12.49
N SER A 225 8.78 8.95 11.57
CA SER A 225 10.01 8.22 11.90
C SER A 225 11.00 8.25 10.74
N LYS A 226 12.29 8.20 11.07
CA LYS A 226 13.39 7.95 10.11
C LYS A 226 13.56 6.46 9.79
N ASP A 227 12.86 5.59 10.51
CA ASP A 227 12.80 4.16 10.29
C ASP A 227 11.43 3.80 9.69
N PRO A 228 11.36 3.36 8.42
CA PRO A 228 10.10 3.06 7.76
C PRO A 228 9.39 1.85 8.36
N VAL A 229 10.12 0.85 8.88
CA VAL A 229 9.51 -0.33 9.51
C VAL A 229 8.94 0.04 10.87
N ALA A 230 9.62 0.90 11.63
CA ALA A 230 9.12 1.40 12.91
C ALA A 230 7.86 2.25 12.73
N ALA A 231 7.84 3.16 11.74
CA ALA A 231 6.64 3.94 11.39
C ALA A 231 5.46 3.04 11.04
N ASP A 232 5.67 2.04 10.17
CA ASP A 232 4.62 1.11 9.78
C ASP A 232 4.17 0.24 10.94
N SER A 233 5.08 -0.19 11.82
CA SER A 233 4.74 -1.00 12.99
C SER A 233 3.89 -0.25 13.99
N VAL A 234 4.26 0.99 14.32
CA VAL A 234 3.46 1.85 15.20
C VAL A 234 2.11 2.20 14.57
N GLY A 235 2.10 2.59 13.30
CA GLY A 235 0.85 2.87 12.57
C GLY A 235 -0.09 1.66 12.53
N SER A 236 0.45 0.47 12.30
CA SER A 236 -0.31 -0.79 12.29
C SER A 236 -0.89 -1.13 13.66
N ALA A 237 -0.11 -0.95 14.73
CA ALA A 237 -0.56 -1.19 16.10
C ALA A 237 -1.70 -0.25 16.51
N ILE A 238 -1.61 1.02 16.12
CA ILE A 238 -2.69 2.02 16.31
C ILE A 238 -3.96 1.57 15.57
N MET A 239 -3.84 1.07 14.34
CA MET A 239 -4.94 0.54 13.54
C MET A 239 -5.50 -0.81 14.07
N GLY A 240 -4.94 -1.38 15.14
CA GLY A 240 -5.37 -2.65 15.74
C GLY A 240 -4.83 -3.92 15.05
N TYR A 241 -3.72 -3.81 14.32
CA TYR A 241 -3.00 -4.95 13.74
C TYR A 241 -1.81 -5.33 14.63
N ASP A 242 -1.47 -6.62 14.68
CA ASP A 242 -0.11 -7.01 15.08
C ASP A 242 0.83 -6.72 13.90
N PRO A 243 1.87 -5.87 14.05
CA PRO A 243 2.81 -5.59 12.98
C PRO A 243 3.46 -6.84 12.38
N LYS A 244 3.62 -7.91 13.17
CA LYS A 244 4.25 -9.17 12.75
C LYS A 244 3.37 -9.98 11.78
N ASP A 245 2.07 -9.72 11.75
CA ASP A 245 1.15 -10.37 10.80
C ASP A 245 1.18 -9.69 9.43
N ILE A 246 1.62 -8.43 9.37
CA ILE A 246 1.70 -7.66 8.13
C ILE A 246 2.95 -8.06 7.36
N LYS A 247 2.73 -8.81 6.27
CA LYS A 247 3.81 -9.44 5.51
C LYS A 247 4.86 -8.45 5.02
N ILE A 248 4.47 -7.32 4.45
CA ILE A 248 5.42 -6.33 3.93
C ILE A 248 6.32 -5.75 5.04
N THR A 249 5.76 -5.50 6.23
CA THR A 249 6.49 -4.99 7.40
C THR A 249 7.44 -6.06 7.93
N LYS A 250 6.96 -7.29 8.08
CA LYS A 250 7.78 -8.44 8.49
C LYS A 250 8.95 -8.70 7.53
N ILE A 251 8.71 -8.71 6.22
CA ILE A 251 9.76 -8.92 5.23
C ILE A 251 10.78 -7.77 5.25
N ALA A 252 10.34 -6.52 5.39
CA ALA A 252 11.24 -5.38 5.50
C ALA A 252 12.12 -5.47 6.76
N TYR A 253 11.54 -5.88 7.89
CA TYR A 253 12.29 -6.16 9.12
C TYR A 253 13.32 -7.28 8.95
N GLU A 254 12.92 -8.42 8.39
CA GLU A 254 13.80 -9.57 8.15
C GLU A 254 14.98 -9.23 7.21
N ARG A 255 14.80 -8.23 6.34
CA ARG A 255 15.85 -7.68 5.47
C ARG A 255 16.67 -6.56 6.11
N GLY A 256 16.46 -6.26 7.39
CA GLY A 256 17.22 -5.26 8.14
C GLY A 256 16.92 -3.81 7.75
N LEU A 257 15.71 -3.53 7.23
CA LEU A 257 15.33 -2.17 6.83
C LEU A 257 14.80 -1.30 7.97
N GLY A 258 14.68 -1.86 9.18
CA GLY A 258 14.19 -1.15 10.36
C GLY A 258 13.76 -2.09 11.48
N GLU A 259 13.04 -1.57 12.46
CA GLU A 259 12.59 -2.32 13.66
C GLU A 259 11.06 -2.57 13.65
N ILE A 260 10.65 -3.81 13.90
CA ILE A 260 9.23 -4.22 13.98
C ILE A 260 8.73 -4.39 15.40
N ASN A 261 9.63 -4.63 16.36
CA ASN A 261 9.27 -4.92 17.73
C ASN A 261 8.99 -3.61 18.47
N LEU A 262 7.73 -3.40 18.84
CA LEU A 262 7.27 -2.19 19.54
C LEU A 262 8.08 -1.89 20.81
N ASP A 263 8.49 -2.91 21.57
CA ASP A 263 9.30 -2.76 22.79
C ASP A 263 10.72 -2.21 22.53
N LYS A 264 11.17 -2.22 21.28
CA LYS A 264 12.47 -1.70 20.84
C LYS A 264 12.37 -0.35 20.12
N ILE A 265 11.16 0.21 20.07
CA ILE A 265 10.88 1.51 19.46
C ILE A 265 10.68 2.54 20.58
N ASP A 266 11.44 3.62 20.53
CA ASP A 266 11.26 4.76 21.42
C ASP A 266 10.09 5.62 20.92
N ILE A 267 8.93 5.48 21.56
CA ILE A 267 7.71 6.21 21.18
C ILE A 267 7.68 7.55 21.93
N LYS A 268 7.51 8.64 21.17
CA LYS A 268 7.38 10.02 21.68
C LYS A 268 5.98 10.58 21.41
N GLY A 269 5.50 11.43 22.31
CA GLY A 269 4.16 12.04 22.20
C GLY A 269 3.09 11.16 22.82
N GLU A 270 2.00 10.92 22.09
CA GLU A 270 0.92 10.04 22.56
C GLU A 270 1.39 8.59 22.65
N SER A 271 0.82 7.79 23.56
CA SER A 271 1.03 6.35 23.56
C SER A 271 0.17 5.66 22.49
N ILE A 272 0.57 4.46 22.04
CA ILE A 272 -0.25 3.67 21.10
C ILE A 272 -1.64 3.40 21.68
N GLU A 273 -1.72 3.04 22.97
CA GLU A 273 -3.00 2.66 23.59
C GLU A 273 -3.96 3.85 23.72
N ASP A 274 -3.45 5.08 23.91
CA ASP A 274 -4.29 6.29 24.02
C ASP A 274 -4.93 6.71 22.69
N VAL A 275 -4.36 6.27 21.56
CA VAL A 275 -4.84 6.65 20.22
C VAL A 275 -5.29 5.45 19.39
N LYS A 276 -5.27 4.26 19.98
CA LYS A 276 -5.61 3.01 19.30
C LYS A 276 -7.05 3.05 18.83
N HIS A 277 -7.23 2.70 17.57
CA HIS A 277 -8.54 2.54 16.96
C HIS A 277 -8.48 1.32 16.05
N ARG A 278 -9.20 0.26 16.39
CA ARG A 278 -9.22 -0.95 15.58
C ARG A 278 -9.95 -0.67 14.27
N PHE A 279 -9.22 -0.70 13.16
CA PHE A 279 -9.81 -0.54 11.85
C PHE A 279 -10.52 -1.83 11.44
N LYS A 280 -11.69 -1.71 10.82
CA LYS A 280 -12.31 -2.81 10.05
C LYS A 280 -11.33 -3.25 8.97
N ARG A 281 -11.00 -4.54 8.90
CA ARG A 281 -10.09 -5.07 7.87
C ARG A 281 -10.80 -5.18 6.51
N ALA A 282 -10.03 -5.21 5.42
CA ALA A 282 -10.58 -5.50 4.10
C ALA A 282 -11.30 -6.86 4.09
N SER A 283 -10.70 -7.89 4.68
CA SER A 283 -11.28 -9.23 4.89
C SER A 283 -12.59 -9.28 5.66
N GLU A 284 -12.96 -8.20 6.35
CA GLU A 284 -14.19 -8.09 7.15
C GLU A 284 -15.28 -7.31 6.41
N THR A 285 -15.00 -6.85 5.19
CA THR A 285 -15.96 -6.09 4.38
C THR A 285 -16.76 -7.01 3.49
N GLU A 286 -18.08 -6.83 3.51
CA GLU A 286 -18.97 -7.48 2.56
C GLU A 286 -18.85 -6.80 1.19
N LEU A 287 -18.78 -7.61 0.14
CA LEU A 287 -18.64 -7.12 -1.22
C LEU A 287 -20.03 -7.08 -1.88
N GLU A 288 -20.54 -5.88 -2.13
CA GLU A 288 -21.80 -5.70 -2.86
C GLU A 288 -21.69 -6.19 -4.31
N GLY A 289 -22.79 -6.70 -4.87
CA GLY A 289 -22.87 -7.09 -6.28
C GLY A 289 -21.99 -8.30 -6.66
N VAL A 290 -21.61 -9.13 -5.68
CA VAL A 290 -20.92 -10.40 -5.94
C VAL A 290 -21.98 -11.51 -6.04
N PRO A 291 -22.00 -12.29 -7.13
CA PRO A 291 -22.95 -13.39 -7.28
C PRO A 291 -22.68 -14.50 -6.25
N PRO A 292 -23.67 -15.37 -5.96
CA PRO A 292 -23.52 -16.39 -4.93
C PRO A 292 -22.42 -17.40 -5.28
N PHE A 293 -21.48 -17.57 -4.37
CA PHE A 293 -20.48 -18.64 -4.38
C PHE A 293 -20.39 -19.26 -2.99
N THR A 294 -19.94 -20.51 -2.90
CA THR A 294 -19.76 -21.19 -1.62
C THR A 294 -18.35 -20.93 -1.10
N LYS A 295 -18.24 -20.57 0.18
CA LYS A 295 -16.95 -20.41 0.86
C LYS A 295 -16.82 -21.47 1.96
N ILE A 296 -15.83 -22.33 1.85
CA ILE A 296 -15.44 -23.29 2.90
C ILE A 296 -14.19 -22.73 3.57
N GLU A 297 -14.36 -22.17 4.77
CA GLU A 297 -13.30 -21.48 5.48
C GLU A 297 -13.05 -22.17 6.82
N ASP A 298 -11.80 -22.58 7.05
CA ASP A 298 -11.36 -23.01 8.37
C ASP A 298 -11.07 -21.80 9.28
N ALA A 299 -11.30 -21.92 10.58
CA ALA A 299 -11.01 -20.86 11.55
C ALA A 299 -9.54 -20.42 11.53
N ALA A 300 -8.61 -21.31 11.16
CA ALA A 300 -7.19 -21.03 11.02
C ALA A 300 -6.81 -20.38 9.66
N ALA A 301 -7.77 -20.07 8.79
CA ALA A 301 -7.50 -19.33 7.56
C ALA A 301 -6.96 -17.93 7.88
N CYS A 302 -5.75 -17.63 7.42
CA CYS A 302 -5.12 -16.33 7.68
C CYS A 302 -5.70 -15.22 6.79
N THR A 303 -5.58 -13.98 7.24
CA THR A 303 -6.06 -12.78 6.51
C THR A 303 -5.43 -12.67 5.12
N GLY A 304 -4.22 -13.18 4.92
CA GLY A 304 -3.56 -13.20 3.61
C GLY A 304 -4.38 -13.86 2.52
N CYS A 305 -4.91 -15.08 2.74
CA CYS A 305 -5.72 -15.75 1.71
C CYS A 305 -7.10 -15.09 1.55
N LYS A 306 -7.69 -14.57 2.64
CA LYS A 306 -8.97 -13.86 2.60
C LYS A 306 -8.87 -12.58 1.78
N ASN A 307 -7.82 -11.80 2.00
CA ASN A 307 -7.52 -10.58 1.25
C ASN A 307 -7.21 -10.89 -0.22
N THR A 308 -6.41 -11.93 -0.52
CA THR A 308 -6.21 -12.36 -1.92
C THR A 308 -7.53 -12.69 -2.61
N LEU A 309 -8.47 -13.37 -1.94
CA LEU A 309 -9.79 -13.64 -2.51
C LEU A 309 -10.57 -12.34 -2.78
N ILE A 310 -10.60 -11.41 -1.83
CA ILE A 310 -11.25 -10.10 -2.01
C ILE A 310 -10.64 -9.34 -3.19
N SER A 311 -9.31 -9.27 -3.26
CA SER A 311 -8.60 -8.63 -4.37
C SER A 311 -8.93 -9.28 -5.70
N ALA A 312 -9.01 -10.61 -5.77
CA ALA A 312 -9.38 -11.31 -6.99
C ALA A 312 -10.83 -11.01 -7.41
N ILE A 313 -11.78 -10.99 -6.46
CA ILE A 313 -13.17 -10.62 -6.73
C ILE A 313 -13.26 -9.17 -7.22
N MET A 314 -12.48 -8.25 -6.65
CA MET A 314 -12.44 -6.87 -7.11
C MET A 314 -11.90 -6.72 -8.52
N ASP A 315 -10.83 -7.43 -8.85
CA ASP A 315 -10.30 -7.47 -10.22
C ASP A 315 -11.36 -8.02 -11.19
N MET A 316 -12.06 -9.10 -10.80
CA MET A 316 -13.16 -9.65 -11.61
C MET A 316 -14.30 -8.67 -11.83
N LYS A 317 -14.71 -7.91 -10.80
CA LYS A 317 -15.75 -6.87 -10.92
C LYS A 317 -15.33 -5.72 -11.84
N ASN A 318 -14.06 -5.30 -11.76
CA ASN A 318 -13.52 -4.25 -12.61
C ASN A 318 -13.46 -4.68 -14.09
N ASP A 319 -13.28 -5.98 -14.34
CA ASP A 319 -13.28 -6.57 -15.67
C ASP A 319 -14.67 -7.09 -16.12
N HIS A 320 -15.71 -6.90 -15.30
CA HIS A 320 -17.09 -7.36 -15.56
C HIS A 320 -17.24 -8.88 -15.77
N ILE A 321 -16.40 -9.67 -15.09
CA ILE A 321 -16.39 -11.14 -15.16
C ILE A 321 -16.77 -11.81 -13.82
N GLU A 322 -17.26 -11.04 -12.84
CA GLU A 322 -17.66 -11.52 -11.52
C GLU A 322 -18.71 -12.63 -11.57
N HIS A 323 -19.56 -12.66 -12.60
CA HIS A 323 -20.54 -13.71 -12.87
C HIS A 323 -19.92 -15.13 -12.92
N LEU A 324 -18.63 -15.26 -13.21
CA LEU A 324 -17.92 -16.55 -13.25
C LEU A 324 -17.72 -17.20 -11.87
N LEU A 325 -17.94 -16.43 -10.78
CA LEU A 325 -17.96 -16.94 -9.40
C LEU A 325 -19.18 -17.82 -9.11
N GLU A 326 -20.27 -17.66 -9.88
CA GLU A 326 -21.51 -18.38 -9.61
C GLU A 326 -21.29 -19.91 -9.66
N GLY A 327 -21.74 -20.59 -8.60
CA GLY A 327 -21.57 -22.04 -8.44
C GLY A 327 -20.17 -22.50 -8.04
N LYS A 328 -19.19 -21.61 -7.89
CA LYS A 328 -17.87 -21.97 -7.38
C LYS A 328 -17.90 -22.25 -5.89
N THR A 329 -17.04 -23.18 -5.47
CA THR A 329 -16.70 -23.41 -4.06
C THR A 329 -15.24 -23.05 -3.83
N ILE A 330 -14.99 -22.08 -2.96
CA ILE A 330 -13.64 -21.59 -2.65
C ILE A 330 -13.27 -22.02 -1.25
N VAL A 331 -12.13 -22.70 -1.13
CA VAL A 331 -11.63 -23.29 0.12
C VAL A 331 -10.45 -22.49 0.65
N LEU A 332 -10.52 -22.08 1.92
CA LEU A 332 -9.47 -21.32 2.60
C LEU A 332 -9.09 -21.96 3.93
N GLY A 333 -7.77 -22.05 4.19
CA GLY A 333 -7.23 -22.60 5.43
C GLY A 333 -7.02 -24.11 5.40
N PRO A 334 -6.53 -24.72 6.50
CA PRO A 334 -6.24 -26.15 6.60
C PRO A 334 -7.53 -26.97 6.75
N VAL A 335 -8.39 -26.91 5.74
CA VAL A 335 -9.68 -27.61 5.69
C VAL A 335 -9.44 -29.13 5.55
N SER A 336 -10.18 -29.91 6.33
CA SER A 336 -10.14 -31.36 6.28
C SER A 336 -10.91 -31.93 5.09
N GLU A 337 -10.52 -33.12 4.64
CA GLU A 337 -11.07 -33.76 3.45
C GLU A 337 -12.57 -34.02 3.56
N GLU A 338 -13.08 -34.35 4.75
CA GLU A 338 -14.50 -34.61 4.98
C GLU A 338 -15.41 -33.40 4.77
N LYS A 339 -14.86 -32.18 4.77
CA LYS A 339 -15.60 -30.95 4.50
C LYS A 339 -15.74 -30.65 3.00
N ILE A 340 -15.05 -31.40 2.14
CA ILE A 340 -15.11 -31.21 0.69
C ILE A 340 -16.35 -31.90 0.13
N PRO A 341 -17.21 -31.21 -0.64
CA PRO A 341 -18.39 -31.83 -1.23
C PRO A 341 -17.98 -32.96 -2.18
N LYS A 342 -18.61 -34.14 -2.07
CA LYS A 342 -18.22 -35.34 -2.83
C LYS A 342 -18.54 -35.23 -4.32
N ASP A 343 -19.62 -34.53 -4.66
CA ASP A 343 -20.14 -34.43 -6.04
C ASP A 343 -19.69 -33.15 -6.75
N ILE A 344 -18.78 -32.36 -6.16
CA ILE A 344 -18.31 -31.14 -6.79
C ILE A 344 -17.37 -31.46 -7.96
N LYS A 345 -17.56 -30.76 -9.07
CA LYS A 345 -16.65 -30.85 -10.20
C LYS A 345 -15.31 -30.20 -9.84
N LYS A 346 -14.22 -30.80 -10.31
CA LYS A 346 -12.86 -30.34 -10.01
C LYS A 346 -12.65 -28.87 -10.41
N GLU A 347 -13.20 -28.47 -11.55
CA GLU A 347 -13.16 -27.10 -12.07
C GLU A 347 -13.95 -26.08 -11.22
N ASP A 348 -14.90 -26.54 -10.40
CA ASP A 348 -15.73 -25.68 -9.55
C ASP A 348 -15.20 -25.57 -8.11
N LEU A 349 -14.23 -26.40 -7.72
CA LEU A 349 -13.56 -26.35 -6.42
C LEU A 349 -12.21 -25.64 -6.52
N ILE A 350 -12.11 -24.43 -5.96
CA ILE A 350 -10.88 -23.63 -5.96
C ILE A 350 -10.22 -23.69 -4.58
N LEU A 351 -8.99 -24.19 -4.52
CA LEU A 351 -8.26 -24.45 -3.28
C LEU A 351 -7.17 -23.39 -3.08
N LEU A 352 -7.30 -22.50 -2.10
CA LEU A 352 -6.40 -21.35 -1.95
C LEU A 352 -5.25 -21.59 -0.95
N GLY A 353 -4.02 -21.50 -1.45
CA GLY A 353 -2.81 -21.40 -0.64
C GLY A 353 -2.21 -22.74 -0.24
N LYS A 354 -1.02 -22.68 0.36
CA LYS A 354 -0.27 -23.89 0.72
C LYS A 354 -1.00 -24.81 1.70
N CYS A 355 -1.88 -24.25 2.52
CA CYS A 355 -2.63 -25.00 3.52
C CYS A 355 -3.72 -25.90 2.93
N THR A 356 -4.07 -25.73 1.65
CA THR A 356 -5.06 -26.57 0.95
C THR A 356 -4.42 -27.55 -0.05
N LYS A 357 -3.08 -27.62 -0.10
CA LYS A 357 -2.35 -28.45 -1.07
C LYS A 357 -2.73 -29.94 -0.97
N HIS A 358 -2.95 -30.46 0.23
CA HIS A 358 -3.35 -31.85 0.44
C HIS A 358 -4.70 -32.21 -0.20
N LEU A 359 -5.49 -31.22 -0.60
CA LEU A 359 -6.78 -31.38 -1.28
C LEU A 359 -6.69 -31.30 -2.80
N GLU A 360 -5.51 -31.12 -3.39
CA GLU A 360 -5.34 -30.85 -4.84
C GLU A 360 -5.92 -31.92 -5.78
N LYS A 361 -6.12 -33.15 -5.29
CA LYS A 361 -6.84 -34.21 -6.03
C LYS A 361 -8.30 -33.83 -6.33
N TYR A 362 -8.92 -33.00 -5.50
CA TYR A 362 -10.35 -32.64 -5.56
C TYR A 362 -10.66 -31.38 -6.36
N GLY A 363 -9.68 -30.49 -6.58
CA GLY A 363 -9.95 -29.16 -7.10
C GLY A 363 -8.76 -28.52 -7.83
N THR A 364 -8.96 -27.29 -8.27
CA THR A 364 -7.89 -26.45 -8.82
C THR A 364 -7.13 -25.79 -7.68
N HIS A 365 -5.90 -26.26 -7.43
CA HIS A 365 -5.05 -25.71 -6.39
C HIS A 365 -4.32 -24.45 -6.86
N VAL A 366 -4.52 -23.35 -6.11
CA VAL A 366 -3.80 -22.09 -6.33
C VAL A 366 -2.70 -21.97 -5.30
N MET A 367 -1.48 -22.27 -5.73
CA MET A 367 -0.30 -22.28 -4.87
C MET A 367 0.09 -20.87 -4.39
N GLY A 368 0.49 -20.74 -3.12
CA GLY A 368 1.13 -19.56 -2.54
C GLY A 368 0.89 -19.39 -1.04
N CYS A 369 1.50 -18.37 -0.43
CA CYS A 369 1.33 -18.03 0.99
C CYS A 369 1.45 -16.51 1.25
N PRO A 370 0.48 -15.68 0.79
CA PRO A 370 -0.78 -16.10 0.20
C PRO A 370 -0.62 -16.33 -1.32
N PRO A 371 -1.60 -16.92 -2.01
CA PRO A 371 -1.60 -17.01 -3.46
C PRO A 371 -1.52 -15.64 -4.12
N ASN A 372 -1.05 -15.65 -5.36
CA ASN A 372 -1.16 -14.52 -6.27
C ASN A 372 -2.63 -14.30 -6.67
N ASN A 373 -3.15 -13.08 -6.59
CA ASN A 373 -4.54 -12.76 -6.92
C ASN A 373 -4.89 -13.11 -8.38
N ILE A 374 -3.98 -12.88 -9.33
CA ILE A 374 -4.22 -13.20 -10.75
C ILE A 374 -4.42 -14.71 -10.94
N TRP A 375 -3.67 -15.54 -10.20
CA TRP A 375 -3.85 -16.99 -10.29
C TRP A 375 -5.19 -17.43 -9.69
N VAL A 376 -5.71 -16.72 -8.70
CA VAL A 376 -7.06 -16.95 -8.18
C VAL A 376 -8.12 -16.60 -9.22
N VAL A 377 -8.00 -15.43 -9.86
CA VAL A 377 -8.90 -15.02 -10.96
C VAL A 377 -8.90 -16.07 -12.07
N ASN A 378 -7.71 -16.51 -12.52
CA ASN A 378 -7.59 -17.53 -13.57
C ASN A 378 -8.18 -18.87 -13.15
N ALA A 379 -7.99 -19.29 -11.90
CA ALA A 379 -8.57 -20.53 -11.40
C ALA A 379 -10.10 -20.49 -11.37
N ILE A 380 -10.69 -19.34 -11.04
CA ILE A 380 -12.16 -19.15 -11.06
C ILE A 380 -12.69 -19.09 -12.49
N ALA A 381 -12.02 -18.34 -13.37
CA ALA A 381 -12.43 -18.18 -14.76
C ALA A 381 -12.33 -19.51 -15.54
N GLY A 382 -11.27 -20.29 -15.30
CA GLY A 382 -10.95 -21.47 -16.10
C GLY A 382 -10.81 -21.13 -17.59
N ASP A 383 -11.29 -22.00 -18.47
CA ASP A 383 -11.29 -21.76 -19.92
C ASP A 383 -12.47 -20.90 -20.41
N ARG A 384 -13.44 -20.60 -19.53
CA ARG A 384 -14.72 -19.94 -19.88
C ARG A 384 -14.56 -18.45 -20.18
N ALA A 385 -13.48 -17.85 -19.70
CA ALA A 385 -13.04 -16.55 -20.14
C ALA A 385 -11.52 -16.59 -20.24
N LYS A 386 -10.99 -16.34 -21.43
CA LYS A 386 -9.67 -15.68 -21.50
C LYS A 386 -9.92 -14.29 -20.94
N VAL A 387 -9.69 -14.11 -19.64
CA VAL A 387 -9.63 -12.78 -19.04
C VAL A 387 -8.68 -12.01 -19.94
N ALA A 388 -9.22 -10.99 -20.64
CA ALA A 388 -8.45 -10.26 -21.62
C ALA A 388 -7.18 -9.81 -20.91
N ARG A 389 -6.02 -10.13 -21.49
CA ARG A 389 -4.73 -9.59 -21.07
C ARG A 389 -4.85 -8.06 -21.09
N ARG A 390 -5.30 -7.43 -20.01
CA ARG A 390 -4.90 -6.07 -19.71
C ARG A 390 -3.60 -6.21 -18.97
N TYR A 391 -2.53 -6.38 -19.75
CA TYR A 391 -1.20 -5.76 -19.65
C TYR A 391 -0.31 -6.35 -20.75
N ALA A 392 -0.10 -5.55 -21.82
CA ALA A 392 0.55 -5.83 -23.10
C ALA A 392 -0.23 -6.77 -24.06
N THR A 393 -0.70 -6.20 -25.17
CA THR A 393 -0.78 -6.92 -26.44
C THR A 393 0.65 -7.15 -26.94
N GLU A 394 0.90 -8.27 -27.61
CA GLU A 394 2.21 -8.61 -28.22
C GLU A 394 2.59 -7.70 -29.40
N GLU A 395 1.78 -6.67 -29.71
CA GLU A 395 2.03 -5.74 -30.82
C GLU A 395 2.78 -4.45 -30.43
N ASP A 396 2.96 -4.14 -29.14
CA ASP A 396 3.70 -2.94 -28.70
C ASP A 396 5.09 -3.24 -28.08
N ALA A 397 5.64 -4.43 -28.36
CA ALA A 397 6.95 -4.86 -27.83
C ALA A 397 8.07 -4.91 -28.88
N ASN A 398 7.82 -4.39 -30.09
CA ASN A 398 8.85 -4.10 -31.09
C ASN A 398 8.68 -2.67 -31.60
N ASP A 399 9.03 -1.71 -30.75
CA ASP A 399 9.82 -0.51 -31.10
C ASP A 399 10.37 0.16 -29.82
#